data_AF-Q6FL50-F1
#
_entry.id   AF-Q6FL50-F1
#
_cell.length_a   1.000
_cell.length_b   1.000
_cell.length_c   1.000
_cell.angle_alpha   90.00
_cell.angle_beta   90.00
_cell.angle_gamma   90.00
#
_symmetry.space_group_name_H-M   'P 1'
#
loop_
_entity.id
_entity.type
_entity.pdbx_description
1 polymer ?
#
loop_
_entity_poly.entity_id
_entity_poly.type
_entity_poly.pdbx_seq_one_letter_code
_entity_poly.pdbx_strand_id
1 'polypeptide(L)'
;MAQDNFDFKFSQCFGDKADIVVTEADIITAVEFDHTGDFLATGDRGGRVVLFERGNDTKHCEYKFLTEFQSHDAEFDYLKSLEIEEKINQIKWLKPTNKSHFLLSTNDKTIKLWKVYEKNIKLVSSNNLSENSRRRSGAGLSSNNSLMLQSLKLPQLSQHDKIIAAAPKRIYGNAHTYHINSISPNSDQETFISADDLRVNLWNLDIPDQSFNVVDIKPANMEELTEVITSAEFHPQQCNLFMYSSSKGTIKLCDMRQNALCDNKSKIFEEYLDPMNHNFFTEITSSISDIKFSPNGRYIASRDYLTVKIWDINMDTKPIKTINIHDQLKERLSDTYENDAIFDKFEVCFSGDSSSVMTGSYNNNFMIYPNVVTSYDDAMQDSAKGTESQVKNNERPFDTQKSKNSITRRNDSNNSGLRDQAINNEHTDEIVLQADKSAFRNKRFASMNSSAAIKNKEWDDDIDFKKSILHFSWHPKENSIAIAATNNLFIFSAL
;
A
#
# COMPACT_ATOMS: atom_id res chain seq x y z
N MET A 1 -4.85 -26.44 -0.55
CA MET A 1 -3.85 -25.36 -0.50
C MET A 1 -2.89 -25.68 -1.62
N ALA A 2 -3.08 -25.01 -2.77
CA ALA A 2 -2.29 -25.31 -3.97
C ALA A 2 -0.83 -24.95 -3.68
N GLN A 3 0.09 -25.83 -4.06
CA GLN A 3 1.52 -25.55 -4.02
C GLN A 3 1.81 -24.22 -4.71
N ASP A 4 2.63 -23.42 -4.04
CA ASP A 4 3.32 -22.20 -4.45
C ASP A 4 3.63 -22.11 -5.95
N ASN A 5 2.63 -21.76 -6.77
CA ASN A 5 2.87 -21.39 -8.15
C ASN A 5 2.97 -19.87 -8.20
N PHE A 6 4.20 -19.36 -8.20
CA PHE A 6 4.50 -17.94 -8.38
C PHE A 6 4.78 -17.59 -9.85
N ASP A 7 4.26 -18.38 -10.81
CA ASP A 7 4.35 -18.11 -12.25
C ASP A 7 3.38 -16.98 -12.66
N PHE A 8 3.71 -15.75 -12.24
CA PHE A 8 2.95 -14.55 -12.56
C PHE A 8 2.97 -14.27 -14.06
N LYS A 9 1.78 -14.21 -14.66
CA LYS A 9 1.59 -13.88 -16.07
C LYS A 9 0.79 -12.61 -16.20
N PHE A 10 1.11 -11.86 -17.25
CA PHE A 10 0.33 -10.70 -17.67
C PHE A 10 -1.12 -11.13 -17.99
N SER A 11 -2.10 -10.53 -17.30
CA SER A 11 -3.52 -10.79 -17.47
C SER A 11 -4.18 -9.68 -18.29
N GLN A 12 -4.13 -8.45 -17.79
CA GLN A 12 -4.89 -7.32 -18.33
C GLN A 12 -4.11 -6.02 -18.22
N CYS A 13 -4.43 -5.05 -19.08
CA CYS A 13 -3.97 -3.68 -18.96
C CYS A 13 -5.11 -2.72 -19.28
N PHE A 14 -5.24 -1.66 -18.47
CA PHE A 14 -6.06 -0.49 -18.75
C PHE A 14 -5.16 0.71 -19.02
N GLY A 15 -5.64 1.67 -19.82
CA GLY A 15 -4.87 2.84 -20.26
C GLY A 15 -4.65 2.86 -21.77
N ASP A 16 -3.81 3.78 -22.22
CA ASP A 16 -3.63 4.08 -23.63
C ASP A 16 -2.79 3.02 -24.36
N LYS A 17 -3.43 2.38 -25.33
CA LYS A 17 -2.81 1.35 -26.18
C LYS A 17 -1.82 1.93 -27.20
N ALA A 18 -1.89 3.24 -27.47
CA ALA A 18 -1.02 3.93 -28.42
C ALA A 18 0.06 4.71 -27.68
N ASP A 19 1.15 5.05 -28.37
CA ASP A 19 2.18 5.97 -27.86
C ASP A 19 1.69 7.41 -27.98
N ILE A 20 0.58 7.69 -27.29
CA ILE A 20 0.05 9.03 -27.11
C ILE A 20 0.92 9.70 -26.03
N VAL A 21 1.12 11.02 -26.19
CA VAL A 21 1.77 11.83 -25.16
C VAL A 21 0.91 11.73 -23.90
N VAL A 22 1.44 11.05 -22.88
CA VAL A 22 0.79 10.90 -21.59
C VAL A 22 0.64 12.28 -20.97
N THR A 23 -0.58 12.66 -20.61
CA THR A 23 -0.79 13.91 -19.86
C THR A 23 -0.47 13.67 -18.39
N GLU A 24 0.08 14.68 -17.71
CA GLU A 24 0.45 14.54 -16.30
C GLU A 24 -0.75 14.24 -15.40
N ALA A 25 -1.94 14.75 -15.76
CA ALA A 25 -3.19 14.52 -15.03
C ALA A 25 -3.65 13.05 -15.07
N ASP A 26 -3.31 12.31 -16.12
CA ASP A 26 -3.68 10.89 -16.27
C ASP A 26 -2.72 9.93 -15.57
N ILE A 27 -1.63 10.43 -14.96
CA ILE A 27 -0.67 9.59 -14.22
C ILE A 27 -1.35 9.03 -12.98
N ILE A 28 -1.34 7.71 -12.83
CA ILE A 28 -1.92 7.00 -11.68
C ILE A 28 -0.98 7.16 -10.48
N THR A 29 -1.53 7.64 -9.37
CA THR A 29 -0.80 7.97 -8.14
C THR A 29 -1.27 7.20 -6.91
N ALA A 30 -2.31 6.38 -7.04
CA ALA A 30 -2.76 5.47 -5.98
C ALA A 30 -3.46 4.25 -6.60
N VAL A 31 -3.21 3.06 -6.04
CA VAL A 31 -3.85 1.80 -6.46
C VAL A 31 -4.18 0.99 -5.21
N GLU A 32 -5.43 0.58 -5.03
CA GLU A 32 -5.85 -0.17 -3.83
C GLU A 32 -6.98 -1.15 -4.15
N PHE A 33 -6.78 -2.44 -3.83
CA PHE A 33 -7.84 -3.45 -3.79
C PHE A 33 -8.74 -3.29 -2.57
N ASP A 34 -10.03 -3.58 -2.72
CA ASP A 34 -10.91 -3.78 -1.57
C ASP A 34 -10.55 -5.08 -0.82
N HIS A 35 -10.98 -5.19 0.43
CA HIS A 35 -10.75 -6.31 1.34
C HIS A 35 -11.19 -7.67 0.77
N THR A 36 -12.18 -7.70 -0.12
CA THR A 36 -12.61 -8.94 -0.77
C THR A 36 -11.77 -9.28 -1.99
N GLY A 37 -11.17 -8.26 -2.62
CA GLY A 37 -10.51 -8.32 -3.92
C GLY A 37 -11.44 -8.17 -5.13
N ASP A 38 -12.76 -8.06 -4.92
CA ASP A 38 -13.72 -7.95 -6.04
C ASP A 38 -13.74 -6.56 -6.67
N PHE A 39 -13.28 -5.55 -5.94
CA PHE A 39 -13.18 -4.17 -6.41
C PHE A 39 -11.73 -3.68 -6.35
N LEU A 40 -11.37 -2.86 -7.33
CA LEU A 40 -10.08 -2.20 -7.44
C LEU A 40 -10.31 -0.71 -7.68
N ALA A 41 -9.63 0.15 -6.93
CA ALA A 41 -9.66 1.60 -7.13
C ALA A 41 -8.30 2.09 -7.62
N THR A 42 -8.32 3.06 -8.52
CA THR A 42 -7.15 3.85 -8.89
C THR A 42 -7.44 5.33 -8.73
N GLY A 43 -6.47 6.09 -8.25
CA GLY A 43 -6.47 7.54 -8.22
C GLY A 43 -5.40 8.10 -9.14
N ASP A 44 -5.65 9.26 -9.73
CA ASP A 44 -4.69 9.94 -10.60
C ASP A 44 -4.27 11.32 -10.08
N ARG A 45 -3.29 11.90 -10.77
CA ARG A 45 -2.79 13.24 -10.48
C ARG A 45 -3.81 14.33 -10.76
N GLY A 46 -4.75 14.11 -11.67
CA GLY A 46 -5.87 14.99 -11.98
C GLY A 46 -7.05 14.90 -11.02
N GLY A 47 -6.92 14.19 -9.89
CA GLY A 47 -7.95 14.13 -8.84
C GLY A 47 -9.14 13.23 -9.12
N ARG A 48 -9.09 12.39 -10.16
CA ARG A 48 -10.15 11.42 -10.49
C ARG A 48 -9.90 10.11 -9.76
N VAL A 49 -11.00 9.44 -9.42
CA VAL A 49 -11.00 8.07 -8.91
C VAL A 49 -11.75 7.20 -9.90
N VAL A 50 -11.09 6.13 -10.34
CA VAL A 50 -11.65 5.13 -11.27
C VAL A 50 -11.79 3.81 -10.53
N LEU A 51 -12.96 3.21 -10.63
CA LEU A 51 -13.29 1.94 -9.99
C LEU A 51 -13.45 0.84 -11.02
N PHE A 52 -12.96 -0.34 -10.66
CA PHE A 52 -13.09 -1.56 -11.44
C PHE A 52 -13.75 -2.65 -10.59
N GLU A 53 -14.57 -3.48 -11.23
CA GLU A 53 -15.24 -4.63 -10.63
C GLU A 53 -14.76 -5.91 -11.31
N ARG A 54 -14.53 -6.95 -10.52
CA ARG A 54 -14.15 -8.27 -10.99
C ARG A 54 -15.30 -8.91 -11.77
N GLY A 55 -15.00 -9.44 -12.95
CA GLY A 55 -15.95 -10.22 -13.72
C GLY A 55 -16.28 -11.55 -13.04
N ASN A 56 -17.57 -11.90 -13.00
CA ASN A 56 -18.04 -13.18 -12.45
C ASN A 56 -17.73 -14.41 -13.33
N ASP A 57 -17.11 -14.23 -14.51
CA ASP A 57 -17.01 -15.27 -15.53
C ASP A 57 -15.58 -15.85 -15.64
N THR A 58 -15.43 -17.09 -15.14
CA THR A 58 -14.32 -18.05 -15.38
C THR A 58 -12.95 -17.78 -14.76
N LYS A 59 -12.10 -18.82 -14.83
CA LYS A 59 -10.83 -19.11 -14.14
C LYS A 59 -9.72 -18.03 -14.14
N HIS A 60 -9.97 -16.85 -14.70
CA HIS A 60 -9.02 -15.76 -14.84
C HIS A 60 -9.57 -14.49 -14.19
N CYS A 61 -8.77 -13.85 -13.33
CA CYS A 61 -9.15 -12.64 -12.62
C CYS A 61 -9.11 -11.45 -13.58
N GLU A 62 -10.21 -11.23 -14.30
CA GLU A 62 -10.41 -10.08 -15.17
C GLU A 62 -11.26 -9.02 -14.47
N TYR A 63 -10.83 -7.76 -14.58
CA TYR A 63 -11.55 -6.60 -14.06
C TYR A 63 -12.24 -5.86 -15.20
N LYS A 64 -13.34 -5.20 -14.89
CA LYS A 64 -14.12 -4.39 -15.82
C LYS A 64 -14.30 -3.01 -15.23
N PHE A 65 -14.29 -1.99 -16.08
CA PHE A 65 -14.59 -0.63 -15.67
C PHE A 65 -15.98 -0.57 -15.03
N LEU A 66 -16.06 0.02 -13.84
CA LEU A 66 -17.30 0.15 -13.08
C LEU A 66 -17.86 1.58 -13.17
N THR A 67 -17.06 2.55 -12.73
CA THR A 67 -17.45 3.97 -12.70
C THR A 67 -16.21 4.84 -12.49
N GLU A 68 -16.31 6.11 -12.87
CA GLU A 68 -15.32 7.14 -12.61
C GLU A 68 -16.01 8.37 -12.02
N PHE A 69 -15.29 9.11 -11.18
CA PHE A 69 -15.77 10.39 -10.65
C PHE A 69 -14.59 11.30 -10.27
N GLN A 70 -14.83 12.61 -10.34
CA GLN A 70 -13.89 13.61 -9.83
C GLN A 70 -13.96 13.59 -8.30
N SER A 71 -12.84 13.27 -7.64
CA SER A 71 -12.75 13.26 -6.19
C SER A 71 -12.31 14.62 -5.64
N HIS A 72 -11.25 15.19 -6.19
CA HIS A 72 -10.65 16.44 -5.73
C HIS A 72 -10.46 17.39 -6.91
N ASP A 73 -10.64 18.69 -6.66
CA ASP A 73 -10.41 19.75 -7.65
C ASP A 73 -9.25 20.61 -7.12
N ALA A 74 -8.51 21.27 -8.00
CA ALA A 74 -7.47 22.21 -7.59
C ALA A 74 -8.08 23.33 -6.74
N GLU A 75 -7.47 23.56 -5.58
CA GLU A 75 -7.87 24.61 -4.64
C GLU A 75 -6.70 25.57 -4.43
N PHE A 76 -6.99 26.81 -4.05
CA PHE A 76 -5.96 27.80 -3.74
C PHE A 76 -6.25 28.46 -2.40
N ASP A 77 -5.33 28.32 -1.44
CA ASP A 77 -5.36 29.04 -0.18
C ASP A 77 -4.75 30.43 -0.37
N TYR A 78 -5.62 31.43 -0.57
CA TYR A 78 -5.20 32.83 -0.76
C TYR A 78 -4.48 33.42 0.45
N LEU A 79 -4.75 32.93 1.66
CA LEU A 79 -4.13 33.48 2.88
C LEU A 79 -2.69 33.00 3.01
N LYS A 80 -2.43 31.74 2.63
CA LYS A 80 -1.08 31.16 2.63
C LYS A 80 -0.35 31.29 1.30
N SER A 81 -1.05 31.76 0.25
CA SER A 81 -0.57 31.73 -1.14
C SER A 81 -0.09 30.33 -1.53
N LEU A 82 -0.87 29.32 -1.16
CA LEU A 82 -0.54 27.91 -1.36
C LEU A 82 -1.54 27.29 -2.33
N GLU A 83 -1.04 26.76 -3.44
CA GLU A 83 -1.82 25.91 -4.33
C GLU A 83 -1.96 24.51 -3.72
N ILE A 84 -3.18 23.99 -3.73
CA ILE A 84 -3.51 22.66 -3.25
C ILE A 84 -3.81 21.83 -4.49
N GLU A 85 -2.91 20.91 -4.80
CA GLU A 85 -3.08 19.99 -5.92
C GLU A 85 -4.32 19.08 -5.72
N GLU A 86 -4.96 18.76 -6.82
CA GLU A 86 -6.04 17.78 -6.92
C GLU A 86 -5.55 16.32 -6.84
N LYS A 87 -4.24 16.10 -6.96
CA LYS A 87 -3.59 14.79 -6.94
C LYS A 87 -4.10 13.91 -5.81
N ILE A 88 -4.50 12.68 -6.16
CA ILE A 88 -4.86 11.67 -5.16
C ILE A 88 -3.58 11.04 -4.60
N ASN A 89 -3.33 11.26 -3.32
CA ASN A 89 -2.16 10.69 -2.63
C ASN A 89 -2.42 9.25 -2.18
N GLN A 90 -3.61 8.96 -1.67
CA GLN A 90 -3.94 7.61 -1.20
C GLN A 90 -5.45 7.33 -1.25
N ILE A 91 -5.78 6.06 -1.48
CA ILE A 91 -7.14 5.53 -1.41
C ILE A 91 -7.17 4.39 -0.39
N LYS A 92 -8.17 4.37 0.49
CA LYS A 92 -8.39 3.26 1.41
C LYS A 92 -9.86 2.86 1.42
N TRP A 93 -10.12 1.60 1.15
CA TRP A 93 -11.47 1.05 1.24
C TRP A 93 -11.91 0.92 2.70
N LEU A 94 -13.20 1.09 2.95
CA LEU A 94 -13.83 0.72 4.21
C LEU A 94 -14.62 -0.57 4.00
N LYS A 95 -14.70 -1.40 5.05
CA LYS A 95 -15.47 -2.64 5.00
C LYS A 95 -16.93 -2.34 4.67
N PRO A 96 -17.54 -3.05 3.70
CA PRO A 96 -18.92 -2.79 3.29
C PRO A 96 -19.88 -3.21 4.41
N THR A 97 -20.68 -2.28 4.92
CA THR A 97 -21.76 -2.60 5.88
C THR A 97 -23.06 -2.99 5.17
N ASN A 98 -23.27 -2.45 3.97
CA ASN A 98 -24.50 -2.57 3.18
C ASN A 98 -24.14 -2.94 1.73
N LYS A 99 -25.12 -2.90 0.82
CA LYS A 99 -24.90 -2.94 -0.64
C LYS A 99 -24.17 -1.71 -1.21
N SER A 100 -23.67 -0.82 -0.34
CA SER A 100 -22.93 0.37 -0.75
C SER A 100 -21.50 0.20 -0.33
N HIS A 101 -20.58 0.57 -1.21
CA HIS A 101 -19.16 0.57 -0.93
C HIS A 101 -18.76 1.96 -0.46
N PHE A 102 -17.78 2.00 0.43
CA PHE A 102 -17.25 3.23 0.98
C PHE A 102 -15.73 3.23 0.82
N LEU A 103 -15.19 4.36 0.41
CA LEU A 103 -13.75 4.56 0.28
C LEU A 103 -13.38 5.95 0.77
N LEU A 104 -12.20 6.05 1.37
CA LEU A 104 -11.52 7.29 1.69
C LEU A 104 -10.55 7.61 0.57
N SER A 105 -10.52 8.87 0.16
CA SER A 105 -9.55 9.42 -0.79
C SER A 105 -8.96 10.68 -0.19
N THR A 106 -7.66 10.90 -0.34
CA THR A 106 -7.00 12.11 0.18
C THR A 106 -6.13 12.78 -0.88
N ASN A 107 -6.09 14.11 -0.83
CA ASN A 107 -4.99 14.91 -1.40
C ASN A 107 -4.11 15.43 -0.25
N ASP A 108 -3.33 16.48 -0.51
CA ASP A 108 -2.41 17.06 0.46
C ASP A 108 -3.06 17.68 1.70
N LYS A 109 -4.34 18.07 1.65
CA LYS A 109 -5.00 18.86 2.71
C LYS A 109 -6.37 18.34 3.13
N THR A 110 -7.04 17.58 2.28
CA THR A 110 -8.44 17.20 2.47
C THR A 110 -8.65 15.71 2.21
N ILE A 111 -9.43 15.09 3.10
CA ILE A 111 -9.83 13.69 3.00
C ILE A 111 -11.32 13.67 2.71
N LYS A 112 -11.76 12.87 1.75
CA LYS A 112 -13.18 12.71 1.39
C LYS A 112 -13.60 11.27 1.58
N LEU A 113 -14.76 11.08 2.24
CA LEU A 113 -15.43 9.79 2.34
C LEU A 113 -16.46 9.68 1.24
N TRP A 114 -16.24 8.78 0.30
CA TRP A 114 -17.13 8.52 -0.83
C TRP A 114 -18.04 7.34 -0.54
N LYS A 115 -19.29 7.46 -1.00
CA LYS A 115 -20.26 6.38 -1.03
C LYS A 115 -20.57 6.02 -2.47
N VAL A 116 -20.29 4.78 -2.84
CA VAL A 116 -20.56 4.20 -4.16
C VAL A 116 -21.75 3.25 -4.02
N TYR A 117 -22.79 3.46 -4.82
CA TYR A 117 -24.02 2.68 -4.71
C TYR A 117 -24.76 2.55 -6.04
N GLU A 118 -25.50 1.45 -6.19
CA GLU A 118 -26.46 1.29 -7.27
C GLU A 118 -27.67 2.21 -7.05
N LYS A 119 -27.88 3.14 -7.98
CA LYS A 119 -29.05 4.01 -8.04
C LYS A 119 -30.01 3.48 -9.11
N ASN A 120 -31.16 2.98 -8.66
CA ASN A 120 -32.27 2.66 -9.56
C ASN A 120 -32.91 3.96 -10.05
N ILE A 121 -32.81 4.24 -11.34
CA ILE A 121 -33.51 5.39 -11.92
C ILE A 121 -35.01 5.09 -11.90
N LYS A 122 -35.77 5.98 -11.27
CA LYS A 122 -37.24 5.92 -11.23
C LYS A 122 -37.78 7.13 -11.96
N LEU A 123 -38.42 6.91 -13.10
CA LEU A 123 -39.10 7.98 -13.84
C LEU A 123 -40.57 8.01 -13.45
N VAL A 124 -41.15 9.20 -13.48
CA VAL A 124 -42.57 9.38 -13.19
C VAL A 124 -43.38 8.86 -14.38
N SER A 125 -44.06 7.73 -14.20
CA SER A 125 -44.87 7.08 -15.23
C SER A 125 -46.26 7.68 -15.33
N SER A 126 -46.82 8.16 -14.22
CA SER A 126 -48.10 8.88 -14.19
C SER A 126 -48.04 10.07 -13.24
N ASN A 127 -48.55 11.22 -13.69
CA ASN A 127 -48.81 12.38 -12.84
C ASN A 127 -50.04 13.13 -13.36
N ASN A 128 -50.59 14.02 -12.53
CA ASN A 128 -51.81 14.76 -12.85
C ASN A 128 -51.66 15.77 -14.01
N LEU A 129 -50.44 15.96 -14.54
CA LEU A 129 -50.12 16.94 -15.58
C LEU A 129 -49.80 16.29 -16.94
N SER A 130 -49.33 15.04 -16.96
CA SER A 130 -48.86 14.35 -18.16
C SER A 130 -50.01 13.78 -19.00
N GLU A 131 -51.10 13.34 -18.38
CA GLU A 131 -52.32 12.92 -19.10
C GLU A 131 -53.02 14.09 -19.81
N ASN A 132 -53.02 15.29 -19.21
CA ASN A 132 -53.66 16.47 -19.78
C ASN A 132 -52.87 17.08 -20.96
N SER A 133 -51.55 16.88 -21.03
CA SER A 133 -50.74 17.38 -22.15
C SER A 133 -50.89 16.52 -23.41
N ARG A 134 -51.16 15.21 -23.28
CA ARG A 134 -51.37 14.32 -24.44
C ARG A 134 -52.72 14.53 -25.15
N ARG A 135 -53.68 15.19 -24.49
CA ARG A 135 -55.01 15.50 -25.06
C ARG A 135 -55.09 16.87 -25.76
N ARG A 136 -53.98 17.62 -25.84
CA ARG A 136 -53.97 19.02 -26.32
C ARG A 136 -53.62 19.23 -27.80
N SER A 137 -53.37 18.19 -28.59
CA SER A 137 -53.06 18.34 -30.03
C SER A 137 -54.28 18.66 -30.92
N GLY A 138 -55.38 19.17 -30.38
CA GLY A 138 -56.60 19.36 -31.18
C GLY A 138 -57.72 20.24 -30.62
N ALA A 139 -57.46 21.24 -29.77
CA ALA A 139 -58.42 22.33 -29.54
C ALA A 139 -57.79 23.49 -28.75
N GLY A 140 -58.13 24.72 -29.15
CA GLY A 140 -57.52 25.96 -28.69
C GLY A 140 -57.71 26.35 -27.22
N LEU A 141 -57.06 27.47 -26.90
CA LEU A 141 -56.96 28.12 -25.59
C LEU A 141 -58.28 28.17 -24.80
N SER A 142 -58.28 27.62 -23.59
CA SER A 142 -59.07 28.13 -22.48
C SER A 142 -58.41 27.77 -21.14
N SER A 143 -58.09 28.82 -20.40
CA SER A 143 -57.58 28.82 -19.04
C SER A 143 -58.72 28.48 -18.07
N ASN A 144 -58.65 27.32 -17.41
CA ASN A 144 -59.13 27.05 -16.05
C ASN A 144 -58.81 25.60 -15.67
N ASN A 145 -57.55 25.35 -15.29
CA ASN A 145 -57.09 24.07 -14.76
C ASN A 145 -57.46 23.94 -13.27
N SER A 146 -58.75 23.81 -12.97
CA SER A 146 -59.21 23.36 -11.65
C SER A 146 -59.11 21.83 -11.61
N LEU A 147 -57.99 21.29 -11.14
CA LEU A 147 -57.90 19.88 -10.77
C LEU A 147 -58.91 19.63 -9.64
N MET A 148 -59.92 18.79 -9.86
CA MET A 148 -60.86 18.43 -8.79
C MET A 148 -60.12 17.62 -7.73
N LEU A 149 -60.39 17.88 -6.44
CA LEU A 149 -59.72 17.22 -5.31
C LEU A 149 -59.81 15.68 -5.41
N GLN A 150 -60.90 15.15 -5.94
CA GLN A 150 -61.16 13.71 -6.13
C GLN A 150 -60.38 13.08 -7.30
N SER A 151 -59.80 13.89 -8.20
CA SER A 151 -59.05 13.43 -9.38
C SER A 151 -57.52 13.43 -9.19
N LEU A 152 -57.04 13.84 -8.01
CA LEU A 152 -55.61 13.88 -7.72
C LEU A 152 -55.08 12.47 -7.47
N LYS A 153 -54.12 12.06 -8.32
CA LYS A 153 -53.34 10.83 -8.15
C LYS A 153 -51.96 11.17 -7.61
N LEU A 154 -51.40 10.31 -6.76
CA LEU A 154 -49.99 10.37 -6.40
C LEU A 154 -49.14 9.96 -7.62
N PRO A 155 -47.97 10.58 -7.82
CA PRO A 155 -47.09 10.20 -8.92
C PRO A 155 -46.66 8.74 -8.81
N GLN A 156 -46.92 7.95 -9.85
CA GLN A 156 -46.41 6.58 -9.92
C GLN A 156 -45.02 6.58 -10.54
N LEU A 157 -44.13 5.76 -9.99
CA LEU A 157 -42.76 5.62 -10.47
C LEU A 157 -42.60 4.29 -11.21
N SER A 158 -42.11 4.32 -12.45
CA SER A 158 -41.61 3.14 -13.16
C SER A 158 -40.11 2.98 -12.91
N GLN A 159 -39.68 1.76 -12.62
CA GLN A 159 -38.25 1.42 -12.52
C GLN A 159 -37.65 1.36 -13.93
N HIS A 160 -36.55 2.07 -14.13
CA HIS A 160 -35.71 2.05 -15.33
C HIS A 160 -34.33 1.46 -15.00
N ASP A 161 -33.36 1.68 -15.87
CA ASP A 161 -32.00 1.16 -15.78
C ASP A 161 -31.30 1.54 -14.46
N LYS A 162 -30.39 0.67 -14.06
CA LYS A 162 -29.53 0.85 -12.89
C LYS A 162 -28.26 1.57 -13.32
N ILE A 163 -27.91 2.63 -12.59
CA ILE A 163 -26.62 3.29 -12.74
C ILE A 163 -25.85 3.18 -11.44
N ILE A 164 -24.52 3.18 -11.52
CA ILE A 164 -23.66 3.30 -10.35
C ILE A 164 -23.37 4.78 -10.15
N ALA A 165 -23.61 5.26 -8.94
CA ALA A 165 -23.37 6.64 -8.57
C ALA A 165 -22.38 6.68 -7.40
N ALA A 166 -21.44 7.62 -7.48
CA ALA A 166 -20.56 8.01 -6.39
C ALA A 166 -21.01 9.36 -5.82
N ALA A 167 -21.08 9.48 -4.50
CA ALA A 167 -21.41 10.73 -3.84
C ALA A 167 -20.50 10.95 -2.62
N PRO A 168 -20.02 12.18 -2.37
CA PRO A 168 -19.26 12.48 -1.17
C PRO A 168 -20.19 12.47 0.05
N LYS A 169 -19.94 11.58 1.01
CA LYS A 169 -20.70 11.49 2.27
C LYS A 169 -20.17 12.50 3.29
N ARG A 170 -18.85 12.64 3.38
CA ARG A 170 -18.14 13.52 4.34
C ARG A 170 -16.87 14.08 3.71
N ILE A 171 -16.48 15.26 4.18
CA ILE A 171 -15.23 15.94 3.82
C ILE A 171 -14.55 16.32 5.14
N TYR A 172 -13.35 15.81 5.37
CA TYR A 172 -12.51 16.11 6.52
C TYR A 172 -11.41 17.06 6.04
N GLY A 173 -11.47 18.31 6.47
CA GLY A 173 -10.54 19.35 6.05
C GLY A 173 -10.00 20.16 7.22
N ASN A 174 -9.03 21.03 6.94
CA ASN A 174 -8.51 22.05 7.86
C ASN A 174 -7.86 21.53 9.16
N ALA A 175 -7.55 20.24 9.29
CA ALA A 175 -6.84 19.70 10.44
C ALA A 175 -5.31 19.58 10.24
N HIS A 176 -4.86 19.54 8.98
CA HIS A 176 -3.45 19.36 8.64
C HIS A 176 -2.82 20.69 8.23
N THR A 177 -1.64 20.95 8.81
CA THR A 177 -0.84 22.12 8.41
C THR A 177 0.10 21.75 7.26
N TYR A 178 0.65 20.53 7.28
CA TYR A 178 1.61 20.01 6.31
C TYR A 178 0.92 19.06 5.31
N HIS A 179 1.67 18.40 4.43
CA HIS A 179 1.10 17.54 3.39
C HIS A 179 0.68 16.19 3.99
N ILE A 180 -0.56 15.77 3.74
CA ILE A 180 -1.04 14.45 4.16
C ILE A 180 -0.31 13.38 3.35
N ASN A 181 0.48 12.55 4.04
CA ASN A 181 1.23 11.45 3.43
C ASN A 181 0.51 10.10 3.57
N SER A 182 -0.31 9.90 4.60
CA SER A 182 -1.01 8.63 4.80
C SER A 182 -2.38 8.77 5.46
N ILE A 183 -3.29 7.88 5.10
CA ILE A 183 -4.58 7.63 5.76
C ILE A 183 -4.70 6.14 6.06
N SER A 184 -5.26 5.80 7.22
CA SER A 184 -5.46 4.40 7.59
C SER A 184 -6.76 4.22 8.38
N PRO A 185 -7.72 3.41 7.89
CA PRO A 185 -8.92 3.09 8.64
C PRO A 185 -8.61 2.14 9.80
N ASN A 186 -9.28 2.33 10.93
CA ASN A 186 -9.10 1.47 12.09
C ASN A 186 -9.93 0.18 11.93
N SER A 187 -9.47 -0.88 12.58
CA SER A 187 -10.17 -2.17 12.68
C SER A 187 -11.52 -2.09 13.40
N ASP A 188 -11.78 -1.02 14.16
CA ASP A 188 -13.06 -0.74 14.82
C ASP A 188 -14.20 -0.33 13.86
N GLN A 189 -13.87 0.05 12.61
CA GLN A 189 -14.80 0.56 11.59
C GLN A 189 -15.55 1.86 11.97
N GLU A 190 -15.09 2.57 12.98
CA GLU A 190 -15.64 3.86 13.42
C GLU A 190 -14.62 4.99 13.26
N THR A 191 -13.34 4.69 13.45
CA THR A 191 -12.26 5.67 13.42
C THR A 191 -11.27 5.43 12.28
N PHE A 192 -10.50 6.47 11.95
CA PHE A 192 -9.36 6.37 11.05
C PHE A 192 -8.32 7.43 11.45
N ILE A 193 -7.07 7.22 11.06
CA ILE A 193 -6.00 8.20 11.23
C ILE A 193 -5.63 8.83 9.89
N SER A 194 -5.12 10.04 9.98
CA SER A 194 -4.37 10.67 8.90
C SER A 194 -3.08 11.27 9.46
N ALA A 195 -2.00 11.11 8.71
CA ALA A 195 -0.70 11.65 9.06
C ALA A 195 -0.26 12.70 8.05
N ASP A 196 0.28 13.80 8.56
CA ASP A 196 1.12 14.71 7.79
C ASP A 196 2.58 14.59 8.23
N ASP A 197 3.44 15.49 7.73
CA ASP A 197 4.88 15.45 7.98
C ASP A 197 5.27 15.53 9.47
N LEU A 198 4.41 16.06 10.36
CA LEU A 198 4.74 16.23 11.78
C LEU A 198 3.67 15.74 12.75
N ARG A 199 2.47 15.40 12.27
CA ARG A 199 1.30 15.11 13.10
C ARG A 199 0.51 13.90 12.61
N VAL A 200 -0.03 13.16 13.56
CA VAL A 200 -1.05 12.14 13.31
C VAL A 200 -2.34 12.55 14.01
N ASN A 201 -3.41 12.66 13.22
CA ASN A 201 -4.75 13.01 13.68
C ASN A 201 -5.67 11.79 13.61
N LEU A 202 -6.46 11.59 14.65
CA LEU A 202 -7.53 10.60 14.74
C LEU A 202 -8.87 11.25 14.44
N TRP A 203 -9.66 10.57 13.62
CA TRP A 203 -10.96 11.02 13.17
C TRP A 203 -12.03 9.98 13.46
N ASN A 204 -13.27 10.45 13.57
CA ASN A 204 -14.44 9.60 13.54
C ASN A 204 -15.12 9.72 12.16
N LEU A 205 -15.50 8.59 11.55
CA LEU A 205 -16.09 8.54 10.22
C LEU A 205 -17.42 9.29 10.07
N ASP A 206 -18.12 9.58 11.16
CA ASP A 206 -19.39 10.31 11.12
C ASP A 206 -19.26 11.79 11.51
N ILE A 207 -18.13 12.20 12.11
CA ILE A 207 -17.87 13.57 12.60
C ILE A 207 -16.75 14.22 11.78
N PRO A 208 -17.07 15.04 10.76
CA PRO A 208 -16.06 15.66 9.90
C PRO A 208 -15.39 16.91 10.51
N ASP A 209 -16.06 17.57 11.45
CA ASP A 209 -15.66 18.91 11.92
C ASP A 209 -14.62 18.89 13.05
N GLN A 210 -14.24 17.70 13.54
CA GLN A 210 -13.35 17.55 14.67
C GLN A 210 -12.37 16.40 14.43
N SER A 211 -11.11 16.64 14.78
CA SER A 211 -10.07 15.63 14.86
C SER A 211 -9.35 15.74 16.20
N PHE A 212 -8.79 14.63 16.65
CA PHE A 212 -7.95 14.56 17.84
C PHE A 212 -6.51 14.31 17.44
N ASN A 213 -5.60 15.20 17.82
CA ASN A 213 -4.19 15.00 17.52
C ASN A 213 -3.59 13.97 18.52
N VAL A 214 -3.10 12.85 18.00
CA VAL A 214 -2.57 11.73 18.80
C VAL A 214 -1.04 11.79 18.89
N VAL A 215 -0.39 12.27 17.82
CA VAL A 215 1.06 12.45 17.74
C VAL A 215 1.35 13.85 17.21
N ASP A 216 2.24 14.59 17.89
CA ASP A 216 2.81 15.86 17.43
C ASP A 216 4.32 15.83 17.69
N ILE A 217 5.11 15.65 16.63
CA ILE A 217 6.57 15.71 16.71
C ILE A 217 7.11 17.09 16.32
N LYS A 218 6.24 18.09 16.20
CA LYS A 218 6.65 19.45 15.83
C LYS A 218 7.61 20.03 16.89
N PRO A 219 8.84 20.43 16.50
CA PRO A 219 9.77 21.05 17.43
C PRO A 219 9.28 22.45 17.83
N ALA A 220 9.73 22.92 19.01
CA ALA A 220 9.42 24.28 19.47
C ALA A 220 9.99 25.34 18.50
N ASN A 221 11.18 25.09 17.96
CA ASN A 221 11.77 25.86 16.89
C ASN A 221 11.80 25.03 15.60
N MET A 222 11.21 25.55 14.51
CA MET A 222 11.20 24.86 13.21
C MET A 222 12.61 24.70 12.61
N GLU A 223 13.59 25.50 13.04
CA GLU A 223 14.99 25.36 12.61
C GLU A 223 15.66 24.10 13.19
N GLU A 224 15.13 23.55 14.30
CA GLU A 224 15.62 22.32 14.93
C GLU A 224 14.92 21.06 14.38
N LEU A 225 14.19 21.19 13.27
CA LEU A 225 13.52 20.06 12.65
C LEU A 225 14.56 19.06 12.12
N THR A 226 14.59 17.88 12.73
CA THR A 226 15.48 16.78 12.31
C THR A 226 14.73 15.56 11.83
N GLU A 227 13.42 15.46 12.11
CA GLU A 227 12.64 14.24 11.91
C GLU A 227 11.27 14.61 11.33
N VAL A 228 10.83 13.91 10.27
CA VAL A 228 9.47 14.00 9.73
C VAL A 228 8.83 12.62 9.63
N ILE A 229 7.50 12.58 9.78
CA ILE A 229 6.69 11.39 9.60
C ILE A 229 6.53 11.12 8.10
N THR A 230 6.80 9.89 7.67
CA THR A 230 6.75 9.53 6.25
C THR A 230 5.56 8.67 5.85
N SER A 231 5.09 7.80 6.76
CA SER A 231 3.92 6.95 6.56
C SER A 231 3.37 6.51 7.93
N ALA A 232 2.07 6.28 8.03
CA ALA A 232 1.41 5.77 9.23
C ALA A 232 0.29 4.78 8.90
N GLU A 233 0.16 3.72 9.70
CA GLU A 233 -0.83 2.68 9.49
C GLU A 233 -1.36 2.10 10.81
N PHE A 234 -2.66 1.82 10.87
CA PHE A 234 -3.26 1.04 11.95
C PHE A 234 -2.96 -0.45 11.84
N HIS A 235 -2.88 -1.10 12.99
CA HIS A 235 -2.78 -2.55 13.03
C HIS A 235 -4.07 -3.20 12.51
N PRO A 236 -4.00 -4.21 11.61
CA PRO A 236 -5.16 -4.75 10.90
C PRO A 236 -6.21 -5.39 11.81
N GLN A 237 -5.79 -5.91 12.97
CA GLN A 237 -6.65 -6.61 13.94
C GLN A 237 -6.82 -5.92 15.30
N GLN A 238 -5.87 -5.06 15.71
CA GLN A 238 -5.82 -4.52 17.07
C GLN A 238 -6.09 -3.02 17.00
N CYS A 239 -7.27 -2.60 17.44
CA CYS A 239 -7.74 -1.22 17.24
C CYS A 239 -6.95 -0.14 18.00
N ASN A 240 -6.18 -0.54 19.01
CA ASN A 240 -5.39 0.36 19.83
C ASN A 240 -3.96 0.56 19.33
N LEU A 241 -3.48 -0.27 18.39
CA LEU A 241 -2.12 -0.19 17.89
C LEU A 241 -2.09 0.49 16.52
N PHE A 242 -1.18 1.44 16.37
CA PHE A 242 -0.79 1.97 15.07
C PHE A 242 0.71 2.21 15.07
N MET A 243 1.31 2.26 13.89
CA MET A 243 2.71 2.63 13.74
C MET A 243 2.85 3.82 12.81
N TYR A 244 3.96 4.54 12.96
CA TYR A 244 4.40 5.51 11.98
C TYR A 244 5.90 5.41 11.77
N SER A 245 6.33 5.71 10.55
CA SER A 245 7.74 5.74 10.16
C SER A 245 8.25 7.16 10.05
N SER A 246 9.58 7.25 10.05
CA SER A 246 10.32 8.48 10.14
C SER A 246 11.34 8.59 9.00
N SER A 247 11.67 9.83 8.63
CA SER A 247 12.77 10.13 7.70
C SER A 247 14.16 9.72 8.22
N LYS A 248 14.28 9.35 9.50
CA LYS A 248 15.54 8.86 10.09
C LYS A 248 15.70 7.33 10.09
N GLY A 249 14.84 6.59 9.40
CA GLY A 249 14.96 5.13 9.38
C GLY A 249 14.39 4.42 10.60
N THR A 250 13.52 5.08 11.38
CA THR A 250 12.90 4.49 12.58
C THR A 250 11.40 4.25 12.37
N ILE A 251 10.90 3.17 12.98
CA ILE A 251 9.47 2.85 13.03
C ILE A 251 9.04 2.91 14.49
N LYS A 252 7.99 3.67 14.79
CA LYS A 252 7.47 3.86 16.14
C LYS A 252 6.09 3.22 16.25
N LEU A 253 5.98 2.14 17.02
CA LEU A 253 4.73 1.46 17.30
C LEU A 253 4.09 2.04 18.58
N CYS A 254 2.89 2.58 18.43
CA CYS A 254 2.16 3.31 19.44
C CYS A 254 0.96 2.51 19.96
N ASP A 255 0.73 2.54 21.27
CA ASP A 255 -0.44 1.94 21.91
C ASP A 255 -1.33 3.03 22.54
N MET A 256 -2.49 3.26 21.90
CA MET A 256 -3.47 4.27 22.31
C MET A 256 -4.12 3.98 23.68
N ARG A 257 -3.94 2.78 24.25
CA ARG A 257 -4.43 2.47 25.61
C ARG A 257 -3.47 2.93 26.69
N GLN A 258 -2.19 3.06 26.39
CA GLN A 258 -1.17 3.42 27.39
C GLN A 258 -1.18 4.90 27.69
N ASN A 259 -1.44 5.72 26.68
CA ASN A 259 -1.52 7.16 26.83
C ASN A 259 -2.49 7.74 25.80
N ALA A 260 -3.20 8.82 26.17
CA ALA A 260 -4.06 9.54 25.25
C ALA A 260 -3.24 10.23 24.14
N LEU A 261 -2.03 10.68 24.48
CA LEU A 261 -1.04 11.20 23.53
C LEU A 261 0.05 10.14 23.35
N CYS A 262 0.27 9.68 22.13
CA CYS A 262 1.24 8.61 21.83
C CYS A 262 2.67 9.14 21.61
N ASP A 263 3.05 10.19 22.32
CA ASP A 263 4.28 10.97 22.11
C ASP A 263 5.55 10.34 22.72
N ASN A 264 5.44 9.71 23.90
CA ASN A 264 6.61 9.32 24.70
C ASN A 264 6.79 7.81 24.94
N LYS A 265 5.75 7.00 24.74
CA LYS A 265 5.77 5.56 25.07
C LYS A 265 5.42 4.72 23.85
N SER A 266 6.35 4.70 22.90
CA SER A 266 6.29 3.84 21.72
C SER A 266 7.43 2.82 21.74
N LYS A 267 7.17 1.65 21.14
CA LYS A 267 8.22 0.68 20.85
C LYS A 267 8.90 1.13 19.56
N ILE A 268 10.22 1.32 19.61
CA ILE A 268 11.00 1.86 18.50
C ILE A 268 11.75 0.71 17.83
N PHE A 269 11.52 0.52 16.54
CA PHE A 269 12.26 -0.41 15.70
C PHE A 269 13.35 0.38 14.98
N GLU A 270 14.58 0.08 15.33
CA GLU A 270 15.77 0.71 14.75
C GLU A 270 16.89 -0.33 14.64
N GLU A 271 17.67 -0.22 13.56
CA GLU A 271 18.87 -1.02 13.39
C GLU A 271 20.08 -0.15 13.74
N TYR A 272 20.95 -0.64 14.62
CA TYR A 272 22.16 0.08 14.99
C TYR A 272 23.09 0.19 13.77
N LEU A 273 23.23 1.40 13.25
CA LEU A 273 24.22 1.76 12.24
C LEU A 273 25.48 2.26 12.97
N ASP A 274 26.62 1.64 12.66
CA ASP A 274 27.90 2.09 13.18
C ASP A 274 28.15 3.54 12.74
N PRO A 275 28.37 4.49 13.67
CA PRO A 275 28.67 5.89 13.33
C PRO A 275 29.84 6.06 12.35
N MET A 276 30.76 5.10 12.28
CA MET A 276 31.86 5.12 11.32
C MET A 276 31.42 4.91 9.87
N ASN A 277 30.28 4.23 9.66
CA ASN A 277 29.69 4.00 8.34
C ASN A 277 28.63 5.06 7.98
N HIS A 278 28.37 6.01 8.89
CA HIS A 278 27.39 7.06 8.68
C HIS A 278 27.95 8.14 7.76
N ASN A 279 27.54 8.11 6.49
CA ASN A 279 27.84 9.15 5.52
C ASN A 279 26.60 10.04 5.27
N PHE A 280 26.77 11.16 4.57
CA PHE A 280 25.67 12.06 4.22
C PHE A 280 24.51 11.34 3.51
N PHE A 281 24.83 10.41 2.61
CA PHE A 281 23.81 9.63 1.90
C PHE A 281 23.14 8.57 2.78
N THR A 282 23.75 8.15 3.90
CA THR A 282 23.14 7.20 4.83
C THR A 282 21.87 7.79 5.42
N GLU A 283 21.89 9.06 5.82
CA GLU A 283 20.70 9.72 6.36
C GLU A 283 19.59 9.80 5.33
N ILE A 284 19.91 10.23 4.09
CA ILE A 284 18.94 10.33 2.99
C ILE A 284 18.36 8.95 2.64
N THR A 285 19.21 7.95 2.44
CA THR A 285 18.79 6.61 2.01
C THR A 285 18.14 5.79 3.12
N SER A 286 18.37 6.15 4.39
CA SER A 286 17.70 5.54 5.55
C SER A 286 16.25 6.00 5.73
N SER A 287 15.85 7.08 5.06
CA SER A 287 14.46 7.56 5.10
C SER A 287 13.50 6.47 4.61
N ILE A 288 12.52 6.13 5.44
CA ILE A 288 11.53 5.11 5.12
C ILE A 288 10.47 5.72 4.22
N SER A 289 10.28 5.17 3.02
CA SER A 289 9.27 5.63 2.07
C SER A 289 7.87 5.10 2.40
N ASP A 290 7.76 3.83 2.78
CA ASP A 290 6.50 3.20 3.15
C ASP A 290 6.69 2.10 4.20
N ILE A 291 5.63 1.87 4.97
CA ILE A 291 5.50 0.80 5.95
C ILE A 291 4.18 0.08 5.75
N LYS A 292 4.18 -1.24 5.96
CA LYS A 292 2.98 -2.05 5.98
C LYS A 292 2.99 -3.07 7.09
N PHE A 293 1.88 -3.24 7.78
CA PHE A 293 1.63 -4.45 8.56
C PHE A 293 1.37 -5.64 7.63
N SER A 294 1.83 -6.81 8.02
CA SER A 294 1.36 -8.05 7.41
C SER A 294 -0.14 -8.25 7.69
N PRO A 295 -0.92 -8.87 6.78
CA PRO A 295 -2.34 -9.12 7.01
C PRO A 295 -2.67 -9.88 8.31
N ASN A 296 -1.76 -10.76 8.76
CA ASN A 296 -1.88 -11.45 10.04
C ASN A 296 -1.53 -10.59 11.27
N GLY A 297 -0.96 -9.40 11.07
CA GLY A 297 -0.58 -8.44 12.11
C GLY A 297 0.63 -8.84 12.94
N ARG A 298 1.47 -9.80 12.51
CA ARG A 298 2.68 -10.20 13.26
C ARG A 298 3.95 -9.47 12.80
N TYR A 299 4.01 -9.14 11.52
CA TYR A 299 5.21 -8.64 10.86
C TYR A 299 4.99 -7.22 10.35
N ILE A 300 6.10 -6.50 10.23
CA ILE A 300 6.15 -5.16 9.64
C ILE A 300 7.12 -5.23 8.46
N ALA A 301 6.70 -4.73 7.30
CA ALA A 301 7.60 -4.44 6.19
C ALA A 301 7.87 -2.95 6.16
N SER A 302 9.14 -2.57 6.04
CA SER A 302 9.56 -1.18 5.81
C SER A 302 10.40 -1.10 4.55
N ARG A 303 10.11 -0.12 3.71
CA ARG A 303 10.89 0.18 2.51
C ARG A 303 11.71 1.44 2.74
N ASP A 304 13.02 1.34 2.56
CA ASP A 304 13.90 2.49 2.39
C ASP A 304 14.35 2.55 0.91
N TYR A 305 15.22 3.51 0.56
CA TYR A 305 15.59 3.68 -0.86
C TYR A 305 16.28 2.43 -1.44
N LEU A 306 17.11 1.75 -0.65
CA LEU A 306 17.99 0.68 -1.11
C LEU A 306 17.48 -0.72 -0.77
N THR A 307 16.68 -0.85 0.29
CA THR A 307 16.37 -2.12 0.94
C THR A 307 14.91 -2.22 1.36
N VAL A 308 14.42 -3.46 1.45
CA VAL A 308 13.21 -3.81 2.17
C VAL A 308 13.62 -4.57 3.43
N LYS A 309 13.13 -4.14 4.58
CA LYS A 309 13.37 -4.79 5.87
C LYS A 309 12.08 -5.36 6.44
N ILE A 310 12.14 -6.59 6.92
CA ILE A 310 11.02 -7.29 7.56
C ILE A 310 11.32 -7.41 9.05
N TRP A 311 10.38 -6.99 9.89
CA TRP A 311 10.49 -6.96 11.34
C TRP A 311 9.41 -7.85 11.98
N ASP A 312 9.72 -8.48 13.11
CA ASP A 312 8.70 -9.09 13.98
C ASP A 312 8.28 -8.03 14.97
N ILE A 313 6.98 -7.81 15.19
CA ILE A 313 6.50 -6.85 16.19
C ILE A 313 7.07 -7.13 17.58
N ASN A 314 7.43 -8.38 17.88
CA ASN A 314 8.04 -8.76 19.14
C ASN A 314 9.54 -8.45 19.23
N MET A 315 10.24 -8.25 18.10
CA MET A 315 11.68 -7.99 18.03
C MET A 315 11.97 -6.59 17.46
N ASP A 316 12.27 -5.62 18.32
CA ASP A 316 12.58 -4.22 17.98
C ASP A 316 14.04 -3.97 17.60
N THR A 317 14.97 -4.79 18.09
CA THR A 317 16.41 -4.50 18.00
C THR A 317 17.02 -4.69 16.61
N LYS A 318 16.40 -5.52 15.75
CA LYS A 318 16.90 -5.83 14.41
C LYS A 318 15.80 -6.40 13.51
N PRO A 319 15.88 -6.20 12.20
CA PRO A 319 14.98 -6.88 11.27
C PRO A 319 15.26 -8.40 11.25
N ILE A 320 14.22 -9.17 10.97
CA ILE A 320 14.30 -10.61 10.70
C ILE A 320 15.06 -10.86 9.40
N LYS A 321 14.76 -10.06 8.38
CA LYS A 321 15.33 -10.18 7.04
C LYS A 321 15.50 -8.80 6.42
N THR A 322 16.65 -8.59 5.79
CA THR A 322 16.95 -7.41 4.97
C THR A 322 17.18 -7.86 3.54
N ILE A 323 16.44 -7.28 2.61
CA ILE A 323 16.50 -7.58 1.17
C ILE A 323 17.07 -6.35 0.46
N ASN A 324 18.19 -6.50 -0.24
CA ASN A 324 18.80 -5.42 -0.99
C ASN A 324 18.15 -5.33 -2.37
N ILE A 325 17.49 -4.21 -2.67
CA ILE A 325 16.75 -4.02 -3.92
C ILE A 325 17.59 -3.24 -4.94
N HIS A 326 18.21 -2.14 -4.50
CA HIS A 326 18.97 -1.23 -5.36
C HIS A 326 20.47 -1.26 -5.02
N ASP A 327 21.04 -2.44 -4.79
CA ASP A 327 22.44 -2.55 -4.38
C ASP A 327 23.40 -1.93 -5.42
N GLN A 328 23.05 -2.02 -6.71
CA GLN A 328 23.86 -1.43 -7.78
C GLN A 328 23.81 0.10 -7.81
N LEU A 329 22.77 0.73 -7.24
CA LEU A 329 22.68 2.19 -7.16
C LEU A 329 23.57 2.79 -6.09
N LYS A 330 24.14 1.98 -5.17
CA LYS A 330 25.00 2.47 -4.09
C LYS A 330 26.22 3.24 -4.59
N GLU A 331 26.80 2.83 -5.72
CA GLU A 331 27.95 3.52 -6.33
C GLU A 331 27.54 4.79 -7.09
N ARG A 332 26.26 4.92 -7.46
CA ARG A 332 25.69 6.02 -8.26
C ARG A 332 24.76 6.93 -7.45
N LEU A 333 24.89 6.96 -6.12
CA LEU A 333 24.03 7.78 -5.26
C LEU A 333 24.13 9.27 -5.57
N SER A 334 25.30 9.74 -6.00
CA SER A 334 25.50 11.12 -6.49
C SER A 334 24.60 11.41 -7.70
N ASP A 335 24.55 10.50 -8.68
CA ASP A 335 23.75 10.67 -9.90
C ASP A 335 22.26 10.68 -9.57
N THR A 336 21.83 9.82 -8.64
CA THR A 336 20.43 9.77 -8.20
C THR A 336 20.03 10.99 -7.38
N TYR A 337 20.99 11.63 -6.71
CA TYR A 337 20.77 12.87 -5.97
C TYR A 337 20.67 14.07 -6.91
N GLU A 338 21.51 14.16 -7.94
CA GLU A 338 21.45 15.24 -8.93
C GLU A 338 20.16 15.22 -9.78
N ASN A 339 19.57 14.02 -9.98
CA ASN A 339 18.33 13.85 -10.73
C ASN A 339 17.07 13.80 -9.85
N ASP A 340 17.17 14.09 -8.55
CA ASP A 340 16.10 13.97 -7.54
C ASP A 340 15.48 12.56 -7.37
N ALA A 341 15.92 11.56 -8.14
CA ALA A 341 15.43 10.19 -8.09
C ALA A 341 15.63 9.52 -6.71
N ILE A 342 16.64 9.95 -5.95
CA ILE A 342 16.85 9.45 -4.58
C ILE A 342 15.66 9.73 -3.64
N PHE A 343 14.78 10.67 -3.99
CA PHE A 343 13.59 11.02 -3.21
C PHE A 343 12.32 10.29 -3.67
N ASP A 344 12.42 9.40 -4.66
CA ASP A 344 11.30 8.56 -5.09
C ASP A 344 10.81 7.67 -3.94
N LYS A 345 9.51 7.75 -3.67
CA LYS A 345 8.87 7.02 -2.57
C LYS A 345 8.31 5.68 -3.06
N PHE A 346 9.14 4.64 -3.03
CA PHE A 346 8.70 3.29 -3.37
C PHE A 346 7.80 2.70 -2.28
N GLU A 347 6.65 2.14 -2.69
CA GLU A 347 5.78 1.40 -1.78
C GLU A 347 6.29 -0.03 -1.51
N VAL A 348 5.69 -0.68 -0.51
CA VAL A 348 5.86 -2.10 -0.23
C VAL A 348 4.51 -2.72 0.11
N CYS A 349 4.30 -3.98 -0.25
CA CYS A 349 3.06 -4.68 0.05
C CYS A 349 3.34 -6.15 0.42
N PHE A 350 2.60 -6.67 1.39
CA PHE A 350 2.56 -8.10 1.69
C PHE A 350 1.56 -8.81 0.79
N SER A 351 1.82 -10.10 0.51
CA SER A 351 0.81 -11.00 -0.02
C SER A 351 -0.31 -11.23 1.01
N GLY A 352 -1.48 -11.63 0.52
CA GLY A 352 -2.66 -11.87 1.37
C GLY A 352 -2.47 -12.91 2.48
N ASP A 353 -1.56 -13.87 2.28
CA ASP A 353 -1.19 -14.91 3.25
C ASP A 353 -0.06 -14.47 4.22
N SER A 354 0.44 -13.23 4.10
CA SER A 354 1.55 -12.68 4.90
C SER A 354 2.92 -13.35 4.69
N SER A 355 3.09 -14.21 3.68
CA SER A 355 4.33 -14.98 3.47
C SER A 355 5.35 -14.24 2.59
N SER A 356 4.86 -13.46 1.63
CA SER A 356 5.60 -12.91 0.51
C SER A 356 5.49 -11.39 0.47
N VAL A 357 6.45 -10.74 -0.17
CA VAL A 357 6.53 -9.27 -0.24
C VAL A 357 6.78 -8.82 -1.66
N MET A 358 6.18 -7.70 -2.04
CA MET A 358 6.37 -7.05 -3.34
C MET A 358 6.80 -5.60 -3.17
N THR A 359 7.68 -5.15 -4.06
CA THR A 359 8.12 -3.77 -4.13
C THR A 359 8.50 -3.36 -5.54
N GLY A 360 8.44 -2.06 -5.83
CA GLY A 360 8.78 -1.52 -7.15
C GLY A 360 10.25 -1.09 -7.28
N SER A 361 10.65 -0.80 -8.51
CA SER A 361 11.96 -0.28 -8.88
C SER A 361 11.87 0.55 -10.16
N TYR A 362 13.02 0.96 -10.69
CA TYR A 362 13.15 1.69 -11.95
C TYR A 362 13.02 0.77 -13.17
N ASN A 363 13.05 1.36 -14.37
CA ASN A 363 12.83 0.69 -15.65
C ASN A 363 11.49 -0.06 -15.77
N ASN A 364 10.46 0.41 -15.07
CA ASN A 364 9.17 -0.27 -14.89
C ASN A 364 9.30 -1.69 -14.29
N ASN A 365 10.38 -1.97 -13.55
CA ASN A 365 10.57 -3.24 -12.90
C ASN A 365 9.87 -3.27 -11.54
N PHE A 366 9.46 -4.46 -11.14
CA PHE A 366 9.01 -4.75 -9.80
C PHE A 366 9.50 -6.14 -9.41
N MET A 367 9.72 -6.33 -8.11
CA MET A 367 10.27 -7.54 -7.55
C MET A 367 9.26 -8.15 -6.59
N ILE A 368 9.12 -9.47 -6.68
CA ILE A 368 8.36 -10.29 -5.75
C ILE A 368 9.33 -11.24 -5.08
N TYR A 369 9.29 -11.24 -3.75
CA TYR A 369 10.04 -12.13 -2.89
C TYR A 369 9.05 -13.10 -2.23
N PRO A 370 8.90 -14.32 -2.78
CA PRO A 370 8.04 -15.35 -2.21
C PRO A 370 8.58 -15.89 -0.88
N ASN A 371 7.69 -16.25 0.04
CA ASN A 371 8.00 -17.04 1.25
C ASN A 371 9.14 -16.46 2.14
N VAL A 372 9.29 -15.13 2.16
CA VAL A 372 10.31 -14.42 2.95
C VAL A 372 10.15 -14.66 4.44
N VAL A 373 8.91 -14.80 4.90
CA VAL A 373 8.58 -14.95 6.32
C VAL A 373 8.61 -16.41 6.76
N THR A 374 8.05 -17.31 5.94
CA THR A 374 7.94 -18.74 6.24
C THR A 374 9.30 -19.42 6.30
N SER A 375 10.22 -19.06 5.40
CA SER A 375 11.61 -19.53 5.44
C SER A 375 12.30 -19.25 6.77
N TYR A 376 12.00 -18.11 7.40
CA TYR A 376 12.53 -17.79 8.73
C TYR A 376 11.89 -18.63 9.84
N ASP A 377 10.56 -18.74 9.86
CA ASP A 377 9.85 -19.55 10.87
C ASP A 377 10.31 -21.03 10.81
N ASP A 378 10.56 -21.59 9.62
CA ASP A 378 11.10 -22.94 9.44
C ASP A 378 12.55 -23.06 9.95
N ALA A 379 13.42 -22.10 9.60
CA ALA A 379 14.79 -22.07 10.11
C ALA A 379 14.86 -21.99 11.64
N MET A 380 13.95 -21.24 12.26
CA MET A 380 13.83 -21.17 13.73
C MET A 380 13.35 -22.51 14.31
N GLN A 381 12.37 -23.18 13.70
CA GLN A 381 11.90 -24.49 14.17
C GLN A 381 12.97 -25.58 14.08
N ASP A 382 13.78 -25.59 13.02
CA ASP A 382 14.87 -26.55 12.87
C ASP A 382 16.01 -26.30 13.87
N SER A 383 16.27 -25.04 14.19
CA SER A 383 17.23 -24.67 15.25
C SER A 383 16.77 -25.13 16.65
N ALA A 384 15.46 -25.11 16.91
CA ALA A 384 14.87 -25.57 18.18
C ALA A 384 14.86 -27.10 18.31
N LYS A 385 14.64 -27.85 17.22
CA LYS A 385 14.70 -29.33 17.23
C LYS A 385 16.13 -29.87 17.44
N GLY A 386 17.15 -29.10 17.04
CA GLY A 386 18.56 -29.44 17.28
C GLY A 386 18.97 -29.44 18.75
N THR A 387 18.22 -28.76 19.63
CA THR A 387 18.53 -28.66 21.07
C THR A 387 17.83 -29.70 21.94
N GLU A 388 16.80 -30.41 21.44
CA GLU A 388 16.09 -31.45 22.20
C GLU A 388 16.70 -32.87 22.07
N SER A 389 17.73 -33.05 21.24
CA SER A 389 18.30 -34.38 20.95
C SER A 389 19.51 -34.80 21.81
N GLN A 390 19.89 -34.03 22.84
CA GLN A 390 21.05 -34.36 23.71
C GLN A 390 20.72 -34.51 25.21
N VAL A 391 19.49 -34.89 25.57
CA VAL A 391 19.18 -35.27 26.97
C VAL A 391 18.58 -36.68 27.03
N LYS A 392 19.38 -37.70 26.68
CA LYS A 392 19.14 -39.08 27.15
C LYS A 392 20.44 -39.80 27.50
N ASN A 393 20.57 -40.05 28.80
CA ASN A 393 21.26 -41.16 29.48
C ASN A 393 22.77 -41.34 29.26
N ASN A 394 23.55 -40.86 30.22
CA ASN A 394 24.78 -41.55 30.64
C ASN A 394 24.85 -41.55 32.18
N GLU A 395 24.26 -42.57 32.79
CA GLU A 395 24.66 -43.00 34.13
C GLU A 395 25.97 -43.78 34.02
N ARG A 396 27.02 -43.37 34.74
CA ARG A 396 28.03 -44.26 35.32
C ARG A 396 28.86 -43.54 36.40
N PRO A 397 29.39 -44.29 37.38
CA PRO A 397 29.72 -43.77 38.70
C PRO A 397 31.13 -43.18 38.81
N PHE A 398 31.28 -42.36 39.85
CA PHE A 398 32.50 -41.78 40.38
C PHE A 398 33.64 -42.79 40.54
N ASP A 399 34.84 -42.43 40.08
CA ASP A 399 36.07 -42.84 40.76
C ASP A 399 37.24 -41.86 40.55
N THR A 400 38.15 -41.88 41.51
CA THR A 400 39.04 -40.76 41.87
C THR A 400 40.51 -41.01 41.47
N GLN A 401 41.23 -39.92 41.17
CA GLN A 401 42.70 -39.74 41.17
C GLN A 401 43.57 -40.39 40.06
N LYS A 402 44.30 -39.58 39.27
CA LYS A 402 45.74 -39.26 39.44
C LYS A 402 46.32 -38.48 38.25
N SER A 403 47.30 -37.63 38.57
CA SER A 403 48.04 -36.72 37.68
C SER A 403 48.98 -37.42 36.69
N LYS A 404 49.22 -36.78 35.54
CA LYS A 404 50.56 -36.57 34.93
C LYS A 404 50.48 -35.62 33.73
N ASN A 405 51.47 -34.72 33.66
CA ASN A 405 51.72 -33.72 32.62
C ASN A 405 52.03 -34.35 31.25
N SER A 406 51.58 -33.71 30.17
CA SER A 406 52.39 -33.52 28.96
C SER A 406 51.86 -32.35 28.12
N ILE A 407 52.79 -31.47 27.77
CA ILE A 407 52.65 -30.28 26.95
C ILE A 407 52.43 -30.66 25.47
N THR A 408 51.39 -30.12 24.83
CA THR A 408 51.40 -29.80 23.40
C THR A 408 50.56 -28.54 23.13
N ARG A 409 51.24 -27.56 22.54
CA ARG A 409 50.70 -26.28 22.06
C ARG A 409 49.69 -26.52 20.94
N ARG A 410 48.51 -25.92 21.03
CA ARG A 410 47.77 -25.37 19.87
C ARG A 410 47.11 -24.06 20.30
N ASN A 411 47.55 -22.99 19.65
CA ASN A 411 46.85 -21.72 19.59
C ASN A 411 45.57 -21.96 18.79
N ASP A 412 44.41 -21.71 19.37
CA ASP A 412 43.23 -21.30 18.61
C ASP A 412 42.62 -20.12 19.34
N SER A 413 42.92 -18.96 18.78
CA SER A 413 42.30 -17.68 19.07
C SER A 413 40.79 -17.78 18.88
N ASN A 414 40.06 -17.27 19.87
CA ASN A 414 38.64 -16.96 19.85
C ASN A 414 38.19 -16.49 18.46
N ASN A 415 37.43 -17.34 17.78
CA ASN A 415 36.64 -16.94 16.63
C ASN A 415 35.17 -17.29 16.90
N SER A 416 34.58 -16.58 17.86
CA SER A 416 33.15 -16.65 18.19
C SER A 416 32.37 -15.45 17.64
N GLY A 417 32.91 -14.75 16.63
CA GLY A 417 32.29 -13.54 16.04
C GLY A 417 31.94 -13.63 14.55
N LEU A 418 32.16 -14.78 13.90
CA LEU A 418 32.03 -14.91 12.43
C LEU A 418 30.95 -15.89 11.97
N ARG A 419 30.09 -16.40 12.85
CA ARG A 419 28.98 -17.30 12.46
C ARG A 419 27.62 -16.62 12.31
N ASP A 420 27.41 -15.44 12.89
CA ASP A 420 26.12 -14.72 12.81
C ASP A 420 25.96 -13.87 11.54
N GLN A 421 27.01 -13.70 10.74
CA GLN A 421 26.94 -13.02 9.44
C GLN A 421 26.70 -13.97 8.25
N ALA A 422 26.71 -15.29 8.47
CA ALA A 422 26.64 -16.28 7.38
C ALA A 422 25.20 -16.72 7.01
N ILE A 423 24.16 -16.24 7.72
CA ILE A 423 22.75 -16.57 7.43
C ILE A 423 22.13 -15.59 6.42
N ASN A 424 22.77 -14.47 6.13
CA ASN A 424 22.18 -13.44 5.28
C ASN A 424 22.23 -13.73 3.76
N ASN A 425 22.97 -14.75 3.32
CA ASN A 425 23.15 -15.10 1.90
C ASN A 425 22.55 -16.46 1.52
N GLU A 426 21.44 -16.89 2.15
CA GLU A 426 20.58 -17.86 1.49
C GLU A 426 19.86 -17.16 0.33
N HIS A 427 20.05 -17.70 -0.88
CA HIS A 427 19.37 -17.26 -2.11
C HIS A 427 17.87 -17.16 -1.85
N THR A 428 17.38 -15.95 -1.60
CA THR A 428 15.95 -15.66 -1.68
C THR A 428 15.58 -15.81 -3.14
N ASP A 429 14.65 -16.71 -3.43
CA ASP A 429 14.06 -16.77 -4.77
C ASP A 429 13.52 -15.37 -5.07
N GLU A 430 13.99 -14.76 -6.15
CA GLU A 430 13.59 -13.41 -6.56
C GLU A 430 12.90 -13.51 -7.91
N ILE A 431 11.72 -12.92 -8.00
CA ILE A 431 10.95 -12.85 -9.24
C ILE A 431 10.93 -11.40 -9.69
N VAL A 432 11.69 -11.10 -10.76
CA VAL A 432 11.72 -9.77 -11.38
C VAL A 432 10.82 -9.78 -12.61
N LEU A 433 9.88 -8.85 -12.64
CA LEU A 433 8.95 -8.65 -13.74
C LEU A 433 8.95 -7.19 -14.17
N GLN A 434 8.52 -6.95 -15.41
CA GLN A 434 8.50 -5.62 -16.01
C GLN A 434 7.09 -5.27 -16.48
N ALA A 435 6.59 -4.12 -16.03
CA ALA A 435 5.28 -3.58 -16.42
C ALA A 435 5.44 -2.64 -17.63
N ASP A 436 5.62 -3.22 -18.82
CA ASP A 436 5.77 -2.45 -20.04
C ASP A 436 4.84 -2.93 -21.16
N LYS A 437 4.73 -2.12 -22.22
CA LYS A 437 3.93 -2.46 -23.40
C LYS A 437 4.54 -3.63 -24.20
N SER A 438 5.76 -4.08 -23.91
CA SER A 438 6.34 -5.25 -24.57
C SER A 438 5.61 -6.54 -24.16
N ALA A 439 4.99 -6.56 -22.97
CA ALA A 439 4.11 -7.63 -22.51
C ALA A 439 2.97 -7.94 -23.50
N PHE A 440 2.50 -6.95 -24.29
CA PHE A 440 1.48 -7.17 -25.32
C PHE A 440 1.99 -7.95 -26.54
N ARG A 441 3.30 -7.88 -26.86
CA ARG A 441 3.88 -8.48 -28.07
C ARG A 441 4.07 -10.00 -27.93
N ASN A 442 4.23 -10.50 -26.72
CA ASN A 442 4.46 -11.92 -26.44
C ASN A 442 3.24 -12.83 -26.69
N LYS A 443 2.05 -12.29 -27.01
CA LYS A 443 0.88 -13.09 -27.39
C LYS A 443 0.95 -13.71 -28.81
N ARG A 444 1.91 -13.35 -29.67
CA ARG A 444 1.98 -13.88 -31.05
C ARG A 444 2.90 -15.09 -31.27
N PHE A 445 3.71 -15.49 -30.29
CA PHE A 445 4.58 -16.67 -30.41
C PHE A 445 4.54 -17.50 -29.13
N ALA A 446 3.41 -18.17 -28.89
CA ALA A 446 3.33 -19.23 -27.90
C ALA A 446 3.93 -20.52 -28.47
N SER A 447 5.25 -20.69 -28.30
CA SER A 447 5.95 -21.99 -28.21
C SER A 447 7.45 -21.76 -28.16
N MET A 448 7.99 -21.46 -26.98
CA MET A 448 9.34 -21.88 -26.58
C MET A 448 9.52 -21.61 -25.09
N ASN A 449 9.93 -22.66 -24.38
CA ASN A 449 10.29 -22.63 -22.95
C ASN A 449 11.20 -21.44 -22.63
N SER A 450 10.73 -20.51 -21.80
CA SER A 450 11.57 -19.48 -21.19
C SER A 450 11.64 -19.69 -19.68
N SER A 451 12.11 -20.87 -19.27
CA SER A 451 12.45 -21.18 -17.87
C SER A 451 13.97 -21.22 -17.63
N ALA A 452 14.77 -20.67 -18.55
CA ALA A 452 16.21 -20.54 -18.38
C ALA A 452 16.78 -19.41 -19.24
N ALA A 453 16.73 -18.16 -18.78
CA ALA A 453 17.66 -17.08 -19.14
C ALA A 453 17.26 -15.73 -18.52
N ILE A 454 17.18 -15.62 -17.19
CA ILE A 454 17.34 -14.33 -16.47
C ILE A 454 18.15 -14.61 -15.20
N LYS A 455 19.32 -15.24 -15.35
CA LYS A 455 20.39 -15.16 -14.36
C LYS A 455 21.53 -14.45 -15.09
N ASN A 456 21.85 -13.23 -14.66
CA ASN A 456 22.78 -12.27 -15.26
C ASN A 456 22.19 -11.44 -16.41
N LYS A 457 21.17 -10.61 -16.12
CA LYS A 457 21.06 -9.35 -16.84
C LYS A 457 21.87 -8.35 -16.03
N GLU A 458 23.12 -8.12 -16.45
CA GLU A 458 23.83 -6.89 -16.08
C GLU A 458 22.84 -5.74 -16.34
N TRP A 459 22.55 -4.95 -15.32
CA TRP A 459 21.76 -3.74 -15.50
C TRP A 459 22.58 -2.88 -16.46
N ASP A 460 22.07 -2.70 -17.67
CA ASP A 460 22.65 -1.82 -18.68
C ASP A 460 22.88 -0.44 -18.02
N ASP A 461 23.96 0.25 -18.38
CA ASP A 461 24.34 1.56 -17.78
C ASP A 461 23.22 2.63 -17.90
N ASP A 462 22.20 2.37 -18.73
CA ASP A 462 21.02 3.18 -18.99
C ASP A 462 19.84 2.83 -18.05
N ILE A 463 19.91 3.24 -16.79
CA ILE A 463 18.75 3.29 -15.89
C ILE A 463 17.90 4.52 -16.25
N ASP A 464 16.66 4.30 -16.66
CA ASP A 464 15.70 5.36 -16.94
C ASP A 464 14.91 5.70 -15.66
N PHE A 465 15.39 6.71 -14.93
CA PHE A 465 14.75 7.19 -13.69
C PHE A 465 13.33 7.71 -13.90
N LYS A 466 12.91 8.01 -15.14
CA LYS A 466 11.52 8.43 -15.42
C LYS A 466 10.53 7.28 -15.45
N LYS A 467 11.02 6.04 -15.50
CA LYS A 467 10.21 4.81 -15.53
C LYS A 467 10.29 4.10 -14.19
N SER A 468 9.53 4.55 -13.21
CA SER A 468 9.47 3.92 -11.88
C SER A 468 8.11 3.28 -11.61
N ILE A 469 8.13 2.16 -10.90
CA ILE A 469 6.92 1.56 -10.31
C ILE A 469 6.83 2.01 -8.87
N LEU A 470 5.98 3.00 -8.60
CA LEU A 470 5.80 3.56 -7.27
C LEU A 470 4.54 3.03 -6.58
N HIS A 471 3.47 2.78 -7.34
CA HIS A 471 2.14 2.45 -6.81
C HIS A 471 1.63 1.10 -7.30
N PHE A 472 1.21 0.25 -6.38
CA PHE A 472 0.67 -1.07 -6.69
C PHE A 472 -0.13 -1.64 -5.51
N SER A 473 -0.91 -2.69 -5.78
CA SER A 473 -1.68 -3.38 -4.76
C SER A 473 -1.67 -4.89 -5.01
N TRP A 474 -1.62 -5.68 -3.94
CA TRP A 474 -1.73 -7.14 -4.00
C TRP A 474 -3.15 -7.56 -3.60
N HIS A 475 -3.76 -8.45 -4.38
CA HIS A 475 -5.07 -9.02 -4.09
C HIS A 475 -5.09 -9.76 -2.73
N PRO A 476 -6.06 -9.49 -1.84
CA PRO A 476 -6.03 -9.97 -0.44
C PRO A 476 -6.14 -11.49 -0.26
N LYS A 477 -6.54 -12.23 -1.30
CA LYS A 477 -6.80 -13.69 -1.22
C LYS A 477 -6.13 -14.53 -2.29
N GLU A 478 -5.59 -13.90 -3.33
CA GLU A 478 -5.13 -14.59 -4.54
C GLU A 478 -3.78 -14.00 -4.97
N ASN A 479 -3.01 -14.75 -5.74
CA ASN A 479 -1.74 -14.27 -6.30
C ASN A 479 -2.02 -13.44 -7.57
N SER A 480 -2.74 -12.34 -7.39
CA SER A 480 -2.98 -11.33 -8.42
C SER A 480 -2.53 -9.97 -7.91
N ILE A 481 -1.91 -9.18 -8.78
CA ILE A 481 -1.33 -7.89 -8.44
C ILE A 481 -1.74 -6.86 -9.49
N ALA A 482 -2.00 -5.64 -9.02
CA ALA A 482 -2.35 -4.48 -9.82
C ALA A 482 -1.22 -3.46 -9.70
N ILE A 483 -0.67 -3.00 -10.82
CA ILE A 483 0.53 -2.17 -10.88
C ILE A 483 0.25 -0.95 -11.75
N ALA A 484 0.50 0.24 -11.20
CA ALA A 484 0.51 1.46 -11.98
C ALA A 484 1.90 1.68 -12.59
N ALA A 485 1.94 1.85 -13.91
CA ALA A 485 3.09 2.40 -14.61
C ALA A 485 2.61 3.57 -15.47
N THR A 486 2.98 4.78 -15.05
CA THR A 486 2.50 6.06 -15.61
C THR A 486 0.97 6.14 -15.62
N ASN A 487 0.33 6.17 -16.79
CA ASN A 487 -1.14 6.21 -16.94
C ASN A 487 -1.76 4.84 -17.21
N ASN A 488 -0.98 3.76 -17.12
CA ASN A 488 -1.44 2.41 -17.41
C ASN A 488 -1.51 1.59 -16.13
N LEU A 489 -2.62 0.87 -15.97
CA LEU A 489 -2.83 -0.10 -14.91
C LEU A 489 -2.63 -1.50 -15.48
N PHE A 490 -1.57 -2.19 -15.05
CA PHE A 490 -1.26 -3.56 -15.41
C PHE A 490 -1.75 -4.53 -14.33
N ILE A 491 -2.32 -5.66 -14.74
CA ILE A 491 -2.74 -6.73 -13.86
C ILE A 491 -1.96 -7.99 -14.22
N PHE A 492 -1.26 -8.55 -13.24
CA PHE A 492 -0.60 -9.85 -13.34
C PHE A 492 -1.28 -10.85 -12.40
N SER A 493 -1.35 -12.11 -12.81
CA SER A 493 -1.88 -13.19 -11.98
C SER A 493 -1.02 -14.43 -12.14
N ALA A 494 -0.71 -15.09 -11.03
CA ALA A 494 -0.22 -16.46 -11.06
C ALA A 494 -1.43 -17.41 -11.16
N LEU A 495 -1.35 -18.41 -12.05
CA LEU A 495 -2.42 -19.37 -12.36
C LEU A 495 -2.15 -20.76 -11.82
#